data_AF-A0A401YB60-F1
#
_entry.id   AF-A0A401YB60-F1
#
_cell.length_a   1.000
_cell.length_b   1.000
_cell.length_c   1.000
_cell.angle_alpha   90.00
_cell.angle_beta   90.00
_cell.angle_gamma   90.00
#
_symmetry.space_group_name_H-M   'P 1'
#
loop_
_entity.id
_entity.type
_entity.pdbx_description
1 polymer ?
#
loop_
_entity_poly.entity_id
_entity_poly.type
_entity_poly.pdbx_seq_one_letter_code
_entity_poly.pdbx_strand_id
1 'polypeptide(L)'
;MTISLALRDLRDSTQRLSEAVTELVMITHEDRPDGSEVAAVDHFAEQVTELQSSVVAAGQELLGIDGPTLVSLRMPVVDEALAAATTCYWRDLRSYAAVGAMRQVARRGGRDWRAWQGSVEQSQQRCEQPLLDAVASSRRVWMELAELITLWLRHPPAEAPPPDQQDSPETDTAAPITWRTS
;
A
#
# COMPACT_ATOMS: atom_id res chain seq x y z
N MET A 1 4.04 -6.98 -18.42
CA MET A 1 5.18 -6.83 -17.48
C MET A 1 5.16 -8.14 -16.70
N THR A 2 5.58 -8.25 -15.43
CA THR A 2 5.09 -9.37 -14.60
C THR A 2 4.40 -8.81 -13.36
N ILE A 3 3.40 -9.52 -12.86
CA ILE A 3 2.69 -9.16 -11.62
C ILE A 3 3.65 -8.98 -10.44
N SER A 4 4.72 -9.78 -10.36
CA SER A 4 5.76 -9.67 -9.33
C SER A 4 6.53 -8.35 -9.41
N LEU A 5 6.83 -7.87 -10.62
CA LEU A 5 7.49 -6.58 -10.81
C LEU A 5 6.53 -5.42 -10.45
N ALA A 6 5.26 -5.50 -10.86
CA ALA A 6 4.26 -4.50 -10.50
C ALA A 6 4.04 -4.41 -8.97
N LEU A 7 4.01 -5.55 -8.27
CA LEU A 7 3.92 -5.59 -6.80
C LEU A 7 5.16 -5.03 -6.11
N ARG A 8 6.36 -5.30 -6.64
CA ARG A 8 7.60 -4.68 -6.13
C ARG A 8 7.53 -3.17 -6.28
N ASP A 9 7.20 -2.67 -7.46
CA ASP A 9 7.07 -1.22 -7.71
C ASP A 9 6.07 -0.57 -6.75
N LEU A 10 4.94 -1.24 -6.51
CA LEU A 10 3.93 -0.78 -5.56
C LEU A 10 4.48 -0.70 -4.14
N ARG A 11 5.13 -1.77 -3.65
CA ARG A 11 5.78 -1.79 -2.33
C ARG A 11 6.82 -0.69 -2.18
N ASP A 12 7.68 -0.52 -3.18
CA ASP A 12 8.75 0.48 -3.16
C ASP A 12 8.16 1.91 -3.16
N SER A 13 7.09 2.16 -3.91
CA SER A 13 6.39 3.46 -3.87
C SER A 13 5.65 3.71 -2.55
N THR A 14 4.97 2.71 -1.99
CA THR A 14 4.27 2.84 -0.70
C THR A 14 5.26 3.02 0.45
N GLN A 15 6.42 2.38 0.40
CA GLN A 15 7.49 2.58 1.38
C GLN A 15 8.03 4.01 1.33
N ARG A 16 8.35 4.53 0.15
CA ARG A 16 8.77 5.94 -0.03
C ARG A 16 7.70 6.92 0.45
N LEU A 17 6.43 6.62 0.21
CA LEU A 17 5.32 7.41 0.73
C LEU A 17 5.26 7.38 2.26
N SER A 18 5.41 6.20 2.87
CA SER A 18 5.44 6.03 4.33
C SER A 18 6.57 6.84 4.98
N GLU A 19 7.75 6.85 4.38
CA GLU A 19 8.90 7.64 4.82
C GLU A 19 8.60 9.14 4.74
N ALA A 20 8.06 9.62 3.62
CA ALA A 20 7.70 11.03 3.43
C ALA A 20 6.59 11.49 4.40
N VAL A 21 5.58 10.66 4.65
CA VAL A 21 4.50 10.96 5.59
C VAL A 21 4.99 10.91 7.04
N THR A 22 5.90 9.99 7.37
CA THR A 22 6.53 9.95 8.69
C THR A 22 7.32 11.23 8.95
N GLU A 23 8.08 11.71 7.97
CA GLU A 23 8.76 13.01 8.07
C GLU A 23 7.75 14.16 8.32
N LEU A 24 6.62 14.17 7.60
CA LEU A 24 5.57 15.17 7.79
C LEU A 24 4.98 15.13 9.22
N VAL A 25 4.76 13.94 9.76
CA VAL A 25 4.30 13.73 11.15
C VAL A 25 5.30 14.33 12.13
N MET A 26 6.60 14.01 11.98
CA MET A 26 7.66 14.52 12.85
C MET A 26 7.68 16.06 12.85
N ILE A 27 7.67 16.69 11.67
CA ILE A 27 7.67 18.16 11.56
C ILE A 27 6.40 18.76 12.18
N THR A 28 5.25 18.12 11.99
CA THR A 28 3.97 18.64 12.47
C THR A 28 3.82 18.54 13.99
N HIS A 29 4.34 17.47 14.59
CA HIS A 29 4.16 17.18 16.02
C HIS A 29 5.37 17.57 16.88
N GLU A 30 6.58 17.29 16.44
CA GLU A 30 7.79 17.47 17.24
C GLU A 30 8.44 18.84 17.03
N ASP A 31 8.48 19.34 15.80
CA ASP A 31 9.09 20.65 15.47
C ASP A 31 8.14 21.84 15.68
N ARG A 32 6.96 21.59 16.26
CA ARG A 32 5.92 22.60 16.47
C ARG A 32 6.40 23.67 17.46
N PRO A 33 6.32 24.99 17.12
CA PRO A 33 6.67 26.05 18.05
C PRO A 33 5.83 26.03 19.35
N ASP A 34 6.38 26.55 20.44
CA ASP A 34 5.66 26.67 21.72
C ASP A 34 4.47 27.64 21.64
N GLY A 35 3.52 27.48 22.58
CA GLY A 35 2.33 28.33 22.67
C GLY A 35 1.34 28.11 21.53
N SER A 36 1.32 26.89 21.00
CA SER A 36 0.72 26.58 19.72
C SER A 36 -0.71 26.06 19.78
N GLU A 37 -1.38 26.11 20.94
CA GLU A 37 -2.79 25.75 21.18
C GLU A 37 -3.75 26.54 20.27
N VAL A 38 -3.74 26.18 19.00
CA VAL A 38 -4.43 26.84 17.91
C VAL A 38 -5.14 25.72 17.19
N ALA A 39 -6.47 25.71 17.31
CA ALA A 39 -7.33 24.65 16.81
C ALA A 39 -7.05 24.29 15.33
N ALA A 40 -6.64 25.25 14.50
CA ALA A 40 -6.28 25.00 13.11
C ALA A 40 -5.02 24.11 12.95
N VAL A 41 -4.04 24.24 13.84
CA VAL A 41 -2.83 23.40 13.85
C VAL A 41 -3.14 22.01 14.37
N ASP A 42 -3.95 21.92 15.44
CA ASP A 42 -4.37 20.63 15.99
C ASP A 42 -5.16 19.82 14.98
N HIS A 43 -6.13 20.47 14.32
CA HIS A 43 -6.90 19.86 13.24
C HIS A 43 -5.99 19.41 12.08
N PHE A 44 -5.02 20.23 11.69
CA PHE A 44 -4.05 19.84 10.65
C PHE A 44 -3.23 18.61 11.06
N ALA A 45 -2.78 18.55 12.31
CA ALA A 45 -2.03 17.42 12.85
C ALA A 45 -2.85 16.13 12.90
N GLU A 46 -4.14 16.22 13.24
CA GLU A 46 -5.08 15.09 13.14
C GLU A 46 -5.17 14.56 11.71
N GLN A 47 -5.29 15.44 10.70
CA GLN A 47 -5.33 15.04 9.30
C GLN A 47 -4.02 14.40 8.82
N VAL A 48 -2.87 14.88 9.29
CA VAL A 48 -1.56 14.24 9.03
C VAL A 48 -1.50 12.82 9.63
N THR A 49 -2.06 12.62 10.82
CA THR A 49 -2.14 11.30 11.46
C THR A 49 -3.09 10.35 10.70
N GLU A 50 -4.22 10.86 10.20
CA GLU A 50 -5.16 10.10 9.37
C GLU A 50 -4.51 9.65 8.04
N LEU A 51 -3.74 10.53 7.40
CA LEU A 51 -2.92 10.20 6.23
C LEU A 51 -1.93 9.08 6.57
N GLN A 52 -1.18 9.20 7.67
CA GLN A 52 -0.22 8.18 8.10
C GLN A 52 -0.88 6.84 8.34
N SER A 53 -2.01 6.81 9.03
CA SER A 53 -2.78 5.59 9.29
C SER A 53 -3.16 4.88 8.00
N SER A 54 -3.65 5.63 7.00
CA SER A 54 -4.03 5.09 5.70
C SER A 54 -2.83 4.50 4.94
N VAL A 55 -1.69 5.21 4.94
CA VAL A 55 -0.46 4.73 4.28
C VAL A 55 0.11 3.48 4.96
N VAL A 56 0.11 3.45 6.30
CA VAL A 56 0.53 2.27 7.06
C VAL A 56 -0.38 1.08 6.79
N ALA A 57 -1.70 1.28 6.74
CA ALA A 57 -2.66 0.22 6.42
C ALA A 57 -2.38 -0.38 5.02
N ALA A 58 -2.19 0.46 4.01
CA ALA A 58 -1.81 0.01 2.66
C ALA A 58 -0.49 -0.81 2.68
N GLY A 59 0.51 -0.33 3.42
CA GLY A 59 1.79 -1.04 3.57
C GLY A 59 1.65 -2.41 4.23
N GLN A 60 0.85 -2.53 5.31
CA GLN A 60 0.62 -3.80 5.99
C GLN A 60 -0.09 -4.82 5.10
N GLU A 61 -1.09 -4.38 4.34
CA GLU A 61 -1.78 -5.27 3.39
C GLU A 61 -0.85 -5.76 2.28
N LEU A 62 0.05 -4.91 1.78
CA LEU A 62 1.04 -5.28 0.77
C LEU A 62 2.08 -6.30 1.27
N LEU A 63 2.43 -6.25 2.56
CA LEU A 63 3.30 -7.24 3.20
C LEU A 63 2.61 -8.61 3.30
N GLY A 64 1.27 -8.65 3.39
CA GLY A 64 0.49 -9.89 3.44
C GLY A 64 0.26 -10.57 2.07
N ILE A 65 0.79 -10.03 0.97
CA ILE A 65 0.63 -10.59 -0.38
C ILE A 65 1.82 -11.51 -0.73
N ASP A 66 1.67 -12.79 -0.42
CA ASP A 66 2.63 -13.84 -0.78
C ASP A 66 2.18 -14.60 -2.04
N GLY A 67 2.34 -13.96 -3.20
CA GLY A 67 2.12 -14.56 -4.51
C GLY A 67 0.78 -14.20 -5.17
N PRO A 68 0.56 -14.63 -6.42
CA PRO A 68 -0.50 -14.12 -7.30
C PRO A 68 -1.92 -14.34 -6.77
N THR A 69 -2.15 -15.45 -6.07
CA THR A 69 -3.48 -15.84 -5.57
C THR A 69 -4.00 -14.88 -4.49
N LEU A 70 -3.11 -14.30 -3.69
CA LEU A 70 -3.48 -13.35 -2.64
C LEU A 70 -3.67 -11.92 -3.17
N VAL A 71 -3.16 -11.63 -4.37
CA VAL A 71 -3.28 -10.30 -5.00
C VAL A 71 -4.74 -9.92 -5.16
N SER A 72 -5.54 -10.78 -5.79
CA SER A 72 -6.96 -10.47 -6.03
C SER A 72 -7.78 -10.30 -4.75
N LEU A 73 -7.35 -10.93 -3.65
CA LEU A 73 -8.04 -10.86 -2.37
C LEU A 73 -7.69 -9.58 -1.59
N ARG A 74 -6.42 -9.18 -1.57
CA ARG A 74 -5.93 -8.07 -0.73
C ARG A 74 -5.85 -6.72 -1.45
N MET A 75 -5.65 -6.71 -2.77
CA MET A 75 -5.54 -5.45 -3.53
C MET A 75 -6.73 -4.49 -3.36
N PRO A 76 -8.00 -4.93 -3.18
CA PRO A 76 -9.09 -4.01 -2.89
C PRO A 76 -8.88 -3.19 -1.61
N VAL A 77 -8.32 -3.80 -0.56
CA VAL A 77 -8.04 -3.13 0.71
C VAL A 77 -6.85 -2.17 0.57
N VAL A 78 -5.83 -2.56 -0.20
CA VAL A 78 -4.71 -1.67 -0.54
C VAL A 78 -5.23 -0.43 -1.29
N ASP A 79 -6.10 -0.62 -2.27
CA ASP A 79 -6.69 0.48 -3.04
C ASP A 79 -7.56 1.40 -2.20
N GLU A 80 -8.39 0.85 -1.32
CA GLU A 80 -9.20 1.63 -0.39
C GLU A 80 -8.32 2.51 0.50
N ALA A 81 -7.26 1.95 1.06
CA ALA A 81 -6.31 2.67 1.89
C ALA A 81 -5.55 3.76 1.10
N LEU A 82 -5.12 3.48 -0.13
CA LEU A 82 -4.49 4.47 -1.00
C LEU A 82 -5.47 5.57 -1.45
N ALA A 83 -6.74 5.24 -1.68
CA ALA A 83 -7.78 6.20 -2.02
C ALA A 83 -8.10 7.11 -0.83
N ALA A 84 -8.14 6.57 0.39
CA ALA A 84 -8.28 7.34 1.63
C ALA A 84 -7.10 8.30 1.82
N ALA A 85 -5.86 7.80 1.68
CA ALA A 85 -4.64 8.62 1.73
C ALA A 85 -4.66 9.74 0.67
N THR A 86 -5.05 9.41 -0.57
CA THR A 86 -5.17 10.38 -1.68
C THR A 86 -6.21 11.46 -1.37
N THR A 87 -7.37 11.06 -0.85
CA THR A 87 -8.43 11.99 -0.47
C THR A 87 -7.96 12.92 0.64
N CYS A 88 -7.41 12.38 1.73
CA CYS A 88 -6.89 13.16 2.84
C CYS A 88 -5.81 14.16 2.37
N TYR A 89 -4.85 13.72 1.56
CA TYR A 89 -3.79 14.58 1.05
C TYR A 89 -4.32 15.74 0.23
N TRP A 90 -5.15 15.49 -0.79
CA TRP A 90 -5.61 16.53 -1.71
C TRP A 90 -6.72 17.40 -1.13
N ARG A 91 -7.70 16.80 -0.45
CA ARG A 91 -8.87 17.48 0.09
C ARG A 91 -8.57 18.18 1.41
N ASP A 92 -7.85 17.53 2.30
CA ASP A 92 -7.75 18.01 3.68
C ASP A 92 -6.42 18.72 3.94
N LEU A 93 -5.30 18.22 3.42
CA LEU A 93 -3.98 18.83 3.65
C LEU A 93 -3.59 19.89 2.61
N ARG A 94 -3.90 19.67 1.33
CA ARG A 94 -3.53 20.55 0.21
C ARG A 94 -4.64 21.50 -0.24
N SER A 95 -5.81 21.46 0.40
CA SER A 95 -6.86 22.42 0.07
C SER A 95 -6.44 23.85 0.38
N TYR A 96 -6.98 24.77 -0.41
CA TYR A 96 -6.77 26.20 -0.19
C TYR A 96 -7.16 26.63 1.23
N ALA A 97 -8.22 26.05 1.78
CA ALA A 97 -8.70 26.36 3.13
C ALA A 97 -7.68 25.95 4.21
N ALA A 98 -7.18 24.72 4.18
CA ALA A 98 -6.21 24.23 5.15
C ALA A 98 -4.88 24.99 5.07
N VAL A 99 -4.33 25.13 3.86
CA VAL A 99 -3.09 25.90 3.63
C VAL A 99 -3.27 27.37 4.03
N GLY A 100 -4.41 27.96 3.70
CA GLY A 100 -4.75 29.34 4.08
C GLY A 100 -4.82 29.55 5.59
N ALA A 101 -5.44 28.61 6.31
CA ALA A 101 -5.52 28.63 7.77
C ALA A 101 -4.13 28.53 8.40
N MET A 102 -3.31 27.56 7.98
CA MET A 102 -1.93 27.38 8.45
C MET A 102 -1.07 28.64 8.21
N ARG A 103 -1.14 29.22 7.02
CA ARG A 103 -0.46 30.49 6.69
C ARG A 103 -0.96 31.68 7.52
N GLN A 104 -2.24 31.68 7.91
CA GLN A 104 -2.79 32.73 8.77
C GLN A 104 -2.25 32.61 10.20
N VAL A 105 -2.21 31.39 10.75
CA VAL A 105 -1.58 31.11 12.05
C VAL A 105 -0.12 31.52 12.02
N ALA A 106 0.62 31.12 10.99
CA ALA A 106 2.04 31.43 10.85
C ALA A 106 2.31 32.94 10.80
N ARG A 107 1.45 33.71 10.13
CA ARG A 107 1.56 35.17 10.07
C ARG A 107 1.41 35.83 11.44
N ARG A 108 0.51 35.34 12.28
CA ARG A 108 0.26 35.84 13.65
C ARG A 108 1.35 35.43 14.64
N GLY A 109 1.90 34.23 14.50
CA GLY A 109 2.89 33.66 15.42
C GLY A 109 4.31 34.21 15.29
N GLY A 110 4.64 34.94 14.23
CA GLY A 110 5.96 35.58 14.07
C GLY A 110 6.93 34.78 13.19
N ARG A 111 8.24 34.87 13.47
CA ARG A 111 9.29 34.32 12.59
C ARG A 111 9.35 32.80 12.63
N ASP A 112 9.39 32.22 13.82
CA ASP A 112 9.60 30.76 14.00
C ASP A 112 8.42 29.97 13.42
N TRP A 113 7.22 30.47 13.64
CA TRP A 113 6.00 29.95 13.04
C TRP A 113 5.99 29.95 11.51
N ARG A 114 6.59 30.96 10.86
CA ARG A 114 6.73 30.98 9.39
C ARG A 114 7.78 29.99 8.92
N ALA A 115 8.86 29.82 9.67
CA ALA A 115 9.88 28.83 9.35
C ALA A 115 9.31 27.41 9.43
N TRP A 116 8.63 27.10 10.54
CA TRP A 116 7.94 25.82 10.73
C TRP A 116 6.88 25.56 9.66
N GLN A 117 6.02 26.53 9.35
CA GLN A 117 5.04 26.41 8.27
C GLN A 117 5.72 26.14 6.91
N GLY A 118 6.86 26.78 6.64
CA GLY A 118 7.66 26.51 5.45
C GLY A 118 8.14 25.07 5.37
N SER A 119 8.63 24.52 6.48
CA SER A 119 9.03 23.10 6.59
C SER A 119 7.84 22.16 6.36
N VAL A 120 6.68 22.45 6.95
CA VAL A 120 5.45 21.67 6.73
C VAL A 120 5.06 21.66 5.25
N GLU A 121 4.99 22.82 4.60
CA GLU A 121 4.64 22.89 3.17
C GLU A 121 5.67 22.17 2.28
N GLN A 122 6.94 22.24 2.62
CA GLN A 122 7.98 21.52 1.88
C GLN A 122 7.85 20.00 2.06
N SER A 123 7.57 19.53 3.27
CA SER A 123 7.35 18.10 3.55
C SER A 123 6.07 17.58 2.88
N GLN A 124 4.99 18.37 2.86
CA GLN A 124 3.79 18.06 2.07
C GLN A 124 4.12 17.86 0.59
N GLN A 125 4.96 18.70 0.00
CA GLN A 125 5.38 18.55 -1.41
C GLN A 125 6.17 17.26 -1.64
N ARG A 126 6.99 16.83 -0.68
CA ARG A 126 7.74 15.56 -0.76
C ARG A 126 6.83 14.32 -0.74
N CYS A 127 5.63 14.42 -0.16
CA CYS A 127 4.64 13.34 -0.18
C CYS A 127 3.96 13.16 -1.55
N GLU A 128 3.95 14.19 -2.41
CA GLU A 128 3.14 14.21 -3.63
C GLU A 128 3.55 13.12 -4.63
N GLN A 129 4.83 13.08 -5.02
CA GLN A 129 5.29 12.14 -6.04
C GLN A 129 5.18 10.67 -5.58
N PRO A 130 5.59 10.29 -4.36
CA PRO A 130 5.40 8.91 -3.88
C PRO A 130 3.93 8.47 -3.84
N LEU A 131 3.01 9.39 -3.51
CA LEU A 131 1.57 9.10 -3.52
C LEU A 131 1.07 8.82 -4.95
N LEU A 132 1.45 9.66 -5.91
CA LEU A 132 1.11 9.45 -7.32
C LEU A 132 1.72 8.14 -7.86
N ASP A 133 2.98 7.85 -7.51
CA ASP A 133 3.67 6.62 -7.88
C ASP A 133 2.92 5.39 -7.32
N ALA A 134 2.48 5.43 -6.06
CA ALA A 134 1.76 4.33 -5.42
C ALA A 134 0.42 4.04 -6.11
N VAL A 135 -0.37 5.08 -6.41
CA VAL A 135 -1.63 4.94 -7.16
C VAL A 135 -1.38 4.37 -8.56
N ALA A 136 -0.37 4.87 -9.27
CA ALA A 136 -0.01 4.39 -10.60
C ALA A 136 0.50 2.94 -10.59
N SER A 137 1.28 2.56 -9.57
CA SER A 137 1.74 1.18 -9.37
C SER A 137 0.58 0.24 -9.05
N SER A 138 -0.39 0.66 -8.23
CA SER A 138 -1.58 -0.15 -7.95
C SER A 138 -2.39 -0.45 -9.21
N ARG A 139 -2.63 0.58 -10.03
CA ARG A 139 -3.29 0.39 -11.33
C ARG A 139 -2.55 -0.60 -12.22
N ARG A 140 -1.20 -0.58 -12.22
CA ARG A 140 -0.40 -1.55 -12.97
C ARG A 140 -0.58 -2.98 -12.45
N VAL A 141 -0.67 -3.19 -11.14
CA VAL A 141 -0.97 -4.52 -10.56
C VAL A 141 -2.31 -5.03 -11.08
N TRP A 142 -3.36 -4.21 -11.09
CA TRP A 142 -4.66 -4.59 -11.62
C TRP A 142 -4.66 -4.90 -13.12
N MET A 143 -3.91 -4.14 -13.91
CA MET A 143 -3.78 -4.40 -15.36
C MET A 143 -3.14 -5.76 -15.62
N GLU A 144 -2.06 -6.10 -14.91
CA GLU A 144 -1.40 -7.40 -15.03
C GLU A 144 -2.29 -8.54 -14.55
N LEU A 145 -3.07 -8.35 -13.48
CA LEU A 145 -4.06 -9.34 -13.03
C LEU A 145 -5.17 -9.56 -14.07
N ALA A 146 -5.69 -8.48 -14.66
CA ALA A 146 -6.71 -8.55 -15.70
C ALA A 146 -6.19 -9.25 -16.97
N GLU A 147 -4.93 -9.03 -17.34
CA GLU A 147 -4.26 -9.74 -18.43
C GLU A 147 -4.16 -11.24 -18.14
N LEU A 148 -3.74 -11.62 -16.93
CA LEU A 148 -3.69 -13.03 -16.51
C LEU A 148 -5.06 -13.71 -16.56
N ILE A 149 -6.11 -13.05 -16.07
CA ILE A 149 -7.49 -13.57 -16.13
C ILE A 149 -7.92 -13.73 -17.59
N THR A 150 -7.64 -12.74 -18.44
CA THR A 150 -7.99 -12.79 -19.86
C THR A 150 -7.29 -13.95 -20.57
N LEU A 151 -6.02 -14.21 -20.27
CA LEU A 151 -5.27 -15.34 -20.81
C LEU A 151 -5.86 -16.67 -20.34
N TRP A 152 -6.19 -16.80 -19.06
CA TRP A 152 -6.81 -18.01 -18.49
C TRP A 152 -8.18 -18.31 -19.11
N LEU A 153 -9.00 -17.27 -19.33
CA LEU A 153 -10.31 -17.42 -19.97
C LEU A 153 -10.21 -17.80 -21.45
N ARG A 154 -9.16 -17.39 -22.17
CA ARG A 154 -8.93 -17.77 -23.57
C ARG A 154 -8.34 -19.17 -23.72
N HIS A 155 -7.54 -19.58 -22.74
CA HIS A 155 -6.85 -20.86 -22.73
C HIS A 155 -7.12 -21.54 -21.40
N PRO A 156 -8.36 -22.05 -21.18
CA PRO A 156 -8.64 -22.80 -19.97
C PRO A 156 -7.66 -23.97 -19.90
N PRO A 157 -7.07 -24.24 -18.73
CA PRO A 157 -6.22 -25.40 -18.56
C PRO A 157 -7.03 -26.63 -19.01
N ALA A 158 -6.42 -27.49 -19.83
CA ALA A 158 -7.04 -28.75 -20.22
C ALA A 158 -7.54 -29.42 -18.94
N GLU A 159 -8.85 -29.75 -18.90
CA GLU A 159 -9.44 -30.44 -17.75
C GLU A 159 -8.51 -31.59 -17.36
N ALA A 160 -8.08 -31.61 -16.10
CA ALA A 160 -7.32 -32.73 -15.59
C ALA A 160 -8.14 -34.00 -15.88
N PRO A 161 -7.54 -35.06 -16.46
CA PRO A 161 -8.29 -36.26 -16.79
C PRO A 161 -9.02 -36.76 -15.55
N PRO A 162 -10.27 -37.23 -15.70
CA PRO A 162 -11.08 -37.67 -14.57
C PRO A 162 -10.32 -38.71 -13.73
N PRO A 163 -10.46 -38.68 -12.39
CA PRO A 163 -9.70 -39.54 -11.48
C PRO A 163 -9.90 -41.05 -11.76
N ASP A 164 -10.96 -41.41 -12.49
CA ASP A 164 -11.28 -42.80 -12.85
C ASP A 164 -10.40 -43.40 -13.97
N GLN A 165 -9.48 -42.64 -14.56
CA GLN A 165 -8.49 -43.13 -15.53
C GLN A 165 -7.06 -43.29 -14.96
N GLN A 166 -6.87 -43.10 -13.65
CA GLN A 166 -5.62 -43.53 -13.01
C GLN A 166 -5.67 -45.05 -12.84
N ASP A 167 -5.10 -45.74 -13.83
CA ASP A 167 -4.86 -47.18 -13.87
C ASP A 167 -4.59 -47.71 -12.46
N SER A 168 -5.51 -48.56 -11.98
CA SER A 168 -5.26 -49.38 -10.81
C SER A 168 -3.92 -50.08 -11.03
N PRO A 169 -2.92 -49.91 -10.14
CA PRO A 169 -1.68 -50.66 -10.26
C PRO A 169 -2.06 -52.13 -10.22
N GLU A 170 -1.88 -52.78 -11.37
CA GLU A 170 -1.99 -54.22 -11.52
C GLU A 170 -1.18 -54.84 -10.39
N THR A 171 -1.89 -55.42 -9.43
CA THR A 171 -1.33 -55.98 -8.21
C THR A 171 -0.48 -57.18 -8.62
N ASP A 172 0.80 -56.91 -8.94
CA ASP A 172 1.73 -57.96 -9.33
C ASP A 172 1.88 -58.93 -8.15
N THR A 173 1.74 -60.19 -8.53
CA THR A 173 1.34 -61.30 -7.68
C THR A 173 2.50 -61.73 -6.79
N ALA A 174 2.20 -61.88 -5.50
CA ALA A 174 3.03 -62.40 -4.42
C ALA A 174 4.10 -63.44 -4.84
N ALA A 175 5.37 -63.12 -4.57
CA ALA A 175 6.44 -64.13 -4.50
C ALA A 175 6.41 -64.84 -3.13
N PRO A 176 6.53 -66.19 -3.07
CA PRO A 176 6.50 -66.93 -1.81
C PRO A 176 7.81 -66.81 -1.03
N ILE A 177 7.71 -66.43 0.24
CA ILE A 177 8.80 -66.40 1.23
C ILE A 177 9.16 -67.84 1.60
N THR A 178 10.34 -68.32 1.19
CA THR A 178 10.92 -69.58 1.68
C THR A 178 11.79 -69.30 2.91
N TRP A 179 11.38 -69.83 4.07
CA TRP A 179 12.17 -69.86 5.30
C TRP A 179 13.27 -70.93 5.19
N ARG A 180 14.54 -70.55 5.38
CA ARG A 180 15.66 -71.48 5.56
C ARG A 180 16.26 -71.26 6.95
N THR A 181 16.07 -72.24 7.81
CA THR A 181 16.74 -72.40 9.11
C THR A 181 18.12 -73.01 8.93
N SER A 182 19.14 -72.44 9.56
CA SER A 182 20.31 -73.13 10.13
C SER A 182 20.98 -72.21 11.14
#